data_AF-A0AAV5LX12-F1
#
_entry.id   AF-A0AAV5LX12-F1
#
_cell.length_a   1.000
_cell.length_b   1.000
_cell.length_c   1.000
_cell.angle_alpha   90.00
_cell.angle_beta   90.00
_cell.angle_gamma   90.00
#
_symmetry.space_group_name_H-M   'P 1'
#
loop_
_entity.id
_entity.type
_entity.pdbx_description
1 polymer ?
#
loop_
_entity_poly.entity_id
_entity_poly.type
_entity_poly.pdbx_seq_one_letter_code
_entity_poly.pdbx_strand_id
1 'polypeptide(L)' 'MGLNIGTITDACQWECVNTGTITDAYQWEFVNTGTITDAYQWEFVNTGTITDACQWEFVNTGHDL' A
#
# COMPACT_ATOMS: atom_id res chain seq x y z
N MET A 1 8.39 5.91 10.46
CA MET A 1 8.67 5.77 9.01
C MET A 1 9.79 4.78 8.66
N GLY A 2 9.45 3.62 8.07
CA GLY A 2 10.40 2.67 7.46
C GLY A 2 10.31 2.62 5.93
N LEU A 3 11.36 2.15 5.25
CA LEU A 3 11.41 1.96 3.78
C LEU A 3 11.58 0.48 3.46
N ASN A 4 10.70 -0.10 2.64
CA ASN A 4 10.92 -1.43 2.08
C ASN A 4 10.91 -1.39 0.55
N ILE A 5 11.80 -2.18 -0.05
CA ILE A 5 11.95 -2.28 -1.50
C ILE A 5 11.90 -3.75 -1.89
N GLY A 6 11.05 -4.09 -2.85
CA GLY A 6 10.92 -5.44 -3.39
C GLY A 6 9.53 -6.04 -3.20
N THR A 7 9.48 -7.37 -3.05
CA THR A 7 8.22 -8.11 -2.88
C THR A 7 7.99 -8.41 -1.41
N ILE A 8 6.83 -8.03 -0.91
CA ILE A 8 6.38 -8.30 0.46
C ILE A 8 5.10 -9.11 0.37
N THR A 9 5.08 -10.26 1.03
CA THR A 9 3.87 -11.10 1.06
C THR A 9 2.88 -10.56 2.09
N ASP A 10 3.35 -10.25 3.30
CA ASP A 10 2.51 -9.75 4.39
C ASP A 10 3.21 -8.57 5.07
N ALA A 11 2.51 -7.46 5.21
CA ALA A 11 3.03 -6.24 5.82
C ALA A 11 2.06 -5.71 6.89
N CYS A 12 2.53 -5.59 8.13
CA CYS A 12 1.85 -4.86 9.19
C CYS A 12 2.77 -3.76 9.73
N GLN A 13 2.46 -2.50 9.39
CA GLN A 13 3.35 -1.37 9.68
C GLN A 13 2.53 -0.12 10.01
N TRP A 14 2.98 0.66 10.99
CA TRP A 14 2.28 1.88 11.40
C TRP A 14 2.53 3.04 10.42
N GLU A 15 3.80 3.28 10.08
CA GLU A 15 4.24 4.32 9.15
C GLU A 15 5.33 3.78 8.22
N CYS A 16 5.07 3.75 6.92
CA CYS A 16 6.05 3.24 5.97
C CYS A 16 5.95 3.84 4.57
N VAL A 17 6.99 3.58 3.77
CA VAL A 17 7.02 3.79 2.33
C VAL A 17 7.47 2.48 1.70
N ASN A 18 6.75 2.01 0.69
CA ASN A 18 7.11 0.78 -0.02
C ASN A 18 7.20 1.05 -1.50
N THR A 19 8.22 0.46 -2.11
CA THR A 19 8.40 0.45 -3.55
C THR A 19 8.48 -1.00 -4.02
N GLY A 20 7.47 -1.45 -4.77
CA GLY A 20 7.39 -2.82 -5.24
C GLY A 20 6.00 -3.44 -5.10
N THR A 21 5.94 -4.75 -4.85
CA THR A 21 4.68 -5.49 -4.82
C THR A 21 4.36 -5.93 -3.39
N ILE A 22 3.13 -5.66 -2.95
CA ILE A 22 2.59 -6.15 -1.68
C ILE A 22 1.38 -7.03 -1.97
N THR A 23 1.35 -8.22 -1.39
CA THR A 23 0.18 -9.09 -1.51
C THR A 23 -0.86 -8.69 -0.48
N ASP A 24 -0.52 -8.73 0.81
CA ASP A 24 -1.43 -8.38 1.91
C ASP A 24 -0.84 -7.25 2.77
N ALA A 25 -1.60 -6.17 2.97
CA ALA A 25 -1.17 -5.00 3.73
C ALA A 25 -2.17 -4.58 4.82
N TYR A 26 -1.69 -4.45 6.07
CA TYR A 26 -2.41 -3.85 7.19
C TYR A 26 -1.63 -2.63 7.71
N GLN A 27 -2.00 -1.42 7.28
CA GLN A 27 -1.18 -0.23 7.51
C GLN A 27 -1.99 0.98 7.96
N TRP A 28 -1.44 1.78 8.85
CA TRP A 28 -2.11 2.98 9.38
C TRP A 28 -1.86 4.20 8.51
N GLU A 29 -0.60 4.61 8.36
CA GLU A 29 -0.18 5.70 7.47
C GLU A 29 0.88 5.18 6.50
N PHE A 30 0.60 5.22 5.20
CA PHE A 30 1.48 4.57 4.25
C PHE A 30 1.47 5.17 2.84
N VAL A 31 2.64 5.10 2.18
CA VAL A 31 2.80 5.46 0.76
C VAL A 31 3.33 4.26 -0.03
N ASN A 32 2.57 3.82 -1.04
CA ASN A 32 3.00 2.78 -1.97
C ASN A 32 3.34 3.35 -3.34
N THR A 33 4.47 2.91 -3.88
CA THR A 33 4.78 3.02 -5.30
C THR A 33 4.97 1.64 -5.90
N GLY A 34 3.93 1.09 -6.52
CA GLY A 34 3.95 -0.24 -7.09
C GLY A 34 2.58 -0.91 -7.11
N THR A 35 2.51 -2.20 -6.78
CA THR A 35 1.28 -2.98 -6.87
C THR A 35 0.86 -3.49 -5.50
N ILE A 36 -0.40 -3.33 -5.15
CA ILE A 36 -1.02 -3.96 -3.98
C ILE A 36 -2.15 -4.88 -4.42
N THR A 37 -2.17 -6.09 -3.89
CA THR A 37 -3.25 -7.05 -4.18
C THR A 37 -4.42 -6.87 -3.21
N ASP A 38 -4.15 -6.92 -1.91
CA ASP A 38 -5.13 -6.79 -0.83
C ASP A 38 -4.62 -5.81 0.23
N ALA A 39 -5.48 -4.88 0.64
CA ALA A 39 -5.14 -3.80 1.56
C ALA A 39 -6.25 -3.50 2.56
N TYR A 40 -5.86 -3.38 3.83
CA TYR A 40 -6.65 -2.80 4.92
C TYR A 40 -5.91 -1.61 5.51
N GLN A 41 -6.38 -0.40 5.21
CA GLN A 41 -5.61 0.82 5.47
C GLN A 41 -6.45 1.97 6.05
N TRP A 42 -5.83 2.79 6.89
CA TRP A 42 -6.49 3.97 7.46
C TRP A 42 -6.25 5.23 6.64
N GLU A 43 -5.00 5.66 6.48
CA GLU A 43 -4.57 6.78 5.65
C GLU A 43 -3.55 6.28 4.62
N PHE A 44 -3.93 6.31 3.35
CA PHE A 44 -3.14 5.68 2.30
C PHE A 44 -2.99 6.52 1.03
N VAL A 45 -1.75 6.59 0.54
CA VAL A 45 -1.41 7.13 -0.78
C VAL A 45 -0.80 6.04 -1.66
N ASN A 46 -1.44 5.73 -2.78
CA ASN A 46 -0.88 4.84 -3.81
C ASN A 46 -0.53 5.65 -5.07
N THR A 47 0.64 5.37 -5.65
CA THR A 47 1.05 5.92 -6.96
C THR A 47 1.15 4.84 -8.05
N GLY A 48 0.51 3.69 -7.85
CA GLY A 48 0.54 2.52 -8.73
C GLY A 48 -0.83 1.82 -8.81
N THR A 49 -0.86 0.49 -8.71
CA THR A 49 -2.09 -0.29 -8.94
C THR A 49 -2.55 -0.98 -7.66
N ILE A 50 -3.85 -0.97 -7.40
CA ILE A 50 -4.49 -1.71 -6.32
C ILE A 50 -5.54 -2.62 -6.92
N THR A 51 -5.60 -3.87 -6.46
CA THR A 51 -6.61 -4.84 -6.93
C THR A 51 -7.81 -4.90 -5.99
N ASP A 52 -7.57 -5.02 -4.68
CA ASP A 52 -8.58 -5.03 -3.64
C ASP A 52 -8.13 -4.16 -2.46
N ALA A 53 -9.01 -3.31 -1.96
CA ALA A 53 -8.71 -2.46 -0.82
C ALA A 53 -9.96 -2.10 0.00
N CYS A 54 -9.81 -2.24 1.31
CA CYS A 54 -10.72 -1.72 2.32
C CYS A 54 -10.01 -0.60 3.09
N GLN A 55 -10.46 0.64 2.90
CA GLN A 55 -9.73 1.81 3.33
C GLN A 55 -10.62 2.95 3.81
N TRP A 56 -10.14 3.71 4.79
CA TRP A 56 -10.91 4.79 5.42
C TRP A 56 -10.67 6.14 4.74
N GLU A 57 -9.41 6.52 4.57
CA GLU A 57 -8.98 7.68 3.77
C GLU A 57 -7.95 7.24 2.72
N PHE A 58 -8.27 7.53 1.46
CA PHE A 58 -7.52 7.01 0.32
C PHE A 58 -7.27 8.05 -0.76
N VAL A 59 -6.03 8.13 -1.20
CA VAL A 59 -5.59 8.91 -2.35
C VAL A 59 -4.86 8.00 -3.33
N ASN A 60 -5.55 7.61 -4.41
CA ASN A 60 -4.88 7.03 -5.56
C ASN A 60 -4.43 8.12 -6.52
N THR A 61 -3.15 8.08 -6.88
CA THR A 61 -2.60 8.87 -7.99
C THR A 61 -2.05 7.99 -9.10
N GLY A 62 -2.14 6.67 -8.93
CA GLY A 62 -1.80 5.67 -9.93
C GLY A 62 -2.95 5.34 -10.87
N HIS A 63 -2.67 4.51 -11.87
CA HIS A 63 -3.63 4.11 -12.90
C HIS A 63 -4.34 2.82 -12.44
N ASP A 64 -5.62 2.93 -12.08
CA ASP A 64 -6.47 1.78 -11.81
C ASP A 64 -6.83 1.06 -13.12
N LEU A 65 -6.74 -0.28 -13.13
CA LEU A 65 -7.20 -1.14 -14.22
C LEU A 65 -8.54 -1.77 -13.87
#